data_AF-A0A6P8DEG9-F1
#
_entry.id   AF-A0A6P8DEG9-F1
#
_cell.length_a   1.000
_cell.length_b   1.000
_cell.length_c   1.000
_cell.angle_alpha   90.00
_cell.angle_beta   90.00
_cell.angle_gamma   90.00
#
_symmetry.space_group_name_H-M   'P 1'
#
loop_
_entity.id
_entity.type
_entity.pdbx_description
1 polymer ?
#
loop_
_entity_poly.entity_id
_entity_poly.type
_entity_poly.pdbx_seq_one_letter_code
_entity_poly.pdbx_strand_id
1 'polypeptide(L)'
;MVLKYDNSESYLWQSFNHPADTMLAGMKIGWDFKLGIERQLTSWKSAEDPSLGQFSYRMDPRGPQPKMLEGNITRYRGFPHFSAFSSIRTYFESIISLIIVYNTQETYGTYYLRDQGTLSRLLVNYTGKVQQYMWNNQTLDWMLLYELPSDACDEYSKCGPNAVCVVANTVRTCKCLPGYVSKLARDSNTPNLLYSGGYVRKSPFNCSVSEGFKLVRPVKLPELSQFEMNSCMSINECEKMCLMNCTCTAYSRTGDSSDRTGCQFWFGDLLDIRELIKGDFYRNELFIRL
;
A
#
# COMPACT_ATOMS: atom_id res chain seq x y z
N MET A 1 -14.19 19.23 -15.70
CA MET A 1 -14.01 20.42 -16.57
C MET A 1 -12.88 20.16 -17.57
N VAL A 2 -13.08 20.54 -18.83
CA VAL A 2 -12.11 20.34 -19.92
C VAL A 2 -12.03 21.59 -20.78
N LEU A 3 -10.85 21.85 -21.36
CA LEU A 3 -10.62 22.85 -22.40
C LEU A 3 -10.27 22.11 -23.70
N LYS A 4 -11.00 22.39 -24.78
CA LYS A 4 -10.77 21.81 -26.10
C LYS A 4 -11.17 22.80 -27.19
N TYR A 5 -10.61 22.62 -28.39
CA TYR A 5 -11.10 23.31 -29.58
C TYR A 5 -12.45 22.73 -30.02
N ASP A 6 -13.31 23.58 -30.59
CA ASP A 6 -14.55 23.17 -31.24
C ASP A 6 -14.18 22.22 -32.40
N ASN A 7 -14.61 20.96 -32.32
CA ASN A 7 -14.29 19.84 -33.23
C ASN A 7 -12.96 19.09 -33.04
N SER A 8 -12.24 19.28 -31.93
CA SER A 8 -11.14 18.38 -31.57
C SER A 8 -11.61 17.22 -30.69
N GLU A 9 -11.16 15.99 -31.01
CA GLU A 9 -11.28 14.84 -30.11
C GLU A 9 -10.26 14.89 -28.96
N SER A 10 -9.20 15.70 -29.09
CA SER A 10 -8.16 15.87 -28.07
C SER A 10 -8.43 17.06 -27.15
N TYR A 11 -8.10 16.89 -25.88
CA TYR A 11 -8.21 17.92 -24.85
C TYR A 11 -6.90 18.69 -24.72
N LEU A 12 -6.97 20.02 -24.68
CA LEU A 12 -5.83 20.90 -24.38
C LEU A 12 -5.51 20.90 -22.88
N TRP A 13 -6.56 20.85 -22.05
CA TRP A 13 -6.43 20.83 -20.60
C TRP A 13 -7.61 20.10 -19.97
N GLN A 14 -7.36 19.43 -18.84
CA GLN A 14 -8.39 18.73 -18.08
C GLN A 14 -8.16 18.92 -16.58
N SER A 15 -9.23 19.26 -15.86
CA SER A 15 -9.19 19.35 -14.38
C SER A 15 -8.74 18.05 -13.71
N PHE A 16 -8.97 16.90 -14.34
CA PHE A 16 -8.55 15.60 -13.79
C PHE A 16 -7.03 15.41 -13.79
N ASN A 17 -6.27 16.21 -14.54
CA ASN A 17 -4.81 16.23 -14.45
C ASN A 17 -4.28 17.11 -13.31
N HIS A 18 -5.16 17.90 -12.67
CA HIS A 18 -4.81 18.84 -11.60
C HIS A 18 -5.81 18.70 -10.43
N PRO A 19 -5.87 17.52 -9.79
CA PRO A 19 -6.72 17.33 -8.62
C PRO A 19 -6.33 18.25 -7.45
N ALA A 20 -7.31 18.59 -6.61
CA ALA A 20 -7.10 19.26 -5.34
C ALA A 20 -6.97 18.21 -4.22
N ASP A 21 -7.85 18.22 -3.22
CA ASP A 21 -7.87 17.26 -2.11
C ASP A 21 -8.68 15.99 -2.40
N THR A 22 -9.45 16.00 -3.50
CA THR A 22 -10.50 15.01 -3.78
C THR A 22 -10.25 14.28 -5.10
N MET A 23 -10.41 12.96 -5.07
CA MET A 23 -10.51 12.07 -6.22
C MET A 23 -11.96 11.62 -6.39
N LEU A 24 -12.47 11.77 -7.61
CA LEU A 24 -13.79 11.29 -8.05
C LEU A 24 -13.65 10.00 -8.86
N ALA A 25 -14.77 9.32 -9.09
CA ALA A 25 -14.81 8.13 -9.93
C ALA A 25 -14.28 8.45 -11.35
N GLY A 26 -13.40 7.59 -11.86
CA GLY A 26 -12.73 7.72 -13.15
C GLY A 26 -11.49 8.62 -13.16
N MET A 27 -11.22 9.37 -12.08
CA MET A 27 -9.96 10.13 -11.95
C MET A 27 -8.77 9.18 -11.76
N LYS A 28 -7.60 9.58 -12.26
CA LYS A 28 -6.36 8.84 -12.08
C LYS A 28 -5.49 9.52 -11.02
N ILE A 29 -5.01 8.78 -10.03
CA ILE A 29 -4.01 9.25 -9.07
C ILE A 29 -2.71 8.47 -9.28
N GLY A 30 -1.66 9.18 -9.68
CA GLY A 30 -0.36 8.63 -10.04
C GLY A 30 0.25 9.31 -11.26
N TRP A 31 1.20 8.61 -11.88
CA TRP A 31 2.07 9.13 -12.92
C TRP A 31 1.59 8.79 -14.33
N ASP A 32 1.63 9.81 -15.19
CA ASP A 32 1.65 9.65 -16.64
C ASP A 32 3.04 10.03 -17.15
N PHE A 33 3.83 9.03 -17.49
CA PHE A 33 5.24 9.23 -17.85
C PHE A 33 5.40 9.86 -19.23
N LYS A 34 4.39 9.73 -20.10
CA LYS A 34 4.41 10.38 -21.42
C LYS A 34 4.19 11.87 -21.31
N LEU A 35 3.26 12.29 -20.46
CA LEU A 35 2.97 13.70 -20.22
C LEU A 35 3.91 14.34 -19.19
N GLY A 36 4.63 13.54 -18.40
CA GLY A 36 5.48 14.03 -17.33
C GLY A 36 4.69 14.61 -16.15
N ILE A 37 3.47 14.13 -15.91
CA ILE A 37 2.55 14.67 -14.91
C ILE A 37 2.33 13.65 -13.79
N GLU A 38 2.50 14.10 -12.54
CA GLU A 38 2.03 13.41 -11.34
C GLU A 38 0.68 13.97 -10.92
N ARG A 39 -0.35 13.12 -10.90
CA ARG A 39 -1.66 13.42 -10.33
C ARG A 39 -1.67 12.97 -8.88
N GLN A 40 -1.69 13.91 -7.95
CA GLN A 40 -1.71 13.63 -6.51
C GLN A 40 -2.79 14.47 -5.83
N LEU A 41 -3.39 13.93 -4.78
CA LEU A 41 -4.26 14.72 -3.92
C LEU A 41 -3.42 15.52 -2.94
N THR A 42 -3.80 16.77 -2.70
CA THR A 42 -3.19 17.64 -1.68
C THR A 42 -4.29 18.17 -0.79
N SER A 43 -4.15 17.95 0.52
CA SER A 43 -5.16 18.40 1.48
C SER A 43 -5.31 19.91 1.46
N TRP A 44 -6.46 20.38 1.91
CA TRP A 44 -6.59 21.77 2.33
C TRP A 44 -5.71 22.06 3.55
N LYS A 45 -5.46 23.35 3.79
CA LYS A 45 -4.68 23.82 4.92
C LYS A 45 -5.47 23.78 6.23
N SER A 46 -6.76 24.08 6.18
CA SER A 46 -7.72 23.88 7.27
C SER A 46 -9.10 23.56 6.73
N ALA A 47 -10.11 23.43 7.60
CA ALA A 47 -11.50 23.26 7.19
C ALA A 47 -12.04 24.46 6.38
N GLU A 48 -11.51 25.65 6.61
CA GLU A 48 -11.97 26.92 6.02
C GLU A 48 -11.01 27.50 4.97
N ASP A 49 -9.76 27.01 4.90
CA ASP A 49 -8.73 27.51 3.98
C ASP A 49 -8.38 26.44 2.92
N PRO A 50 -8.89 26.57 1.68
CA PRO A 50 -8.66 25.61 0.60
C PRO A 50 -7.27 25.74 -0.05
N SER A 51 -6.39 26.61 0.47
CA SER A 51 -5.00 26.64 0.02
C SER A 51 -4.25 25.34 0.36
N LEU A 52 -3.07 25.17 -0.23
CA LEU A 52 -2.30 23.94 -0.11
C LEU A 52 -1.92 23.64 1.35
N GLY A 53 -2.40 22.50 1.84
CA GLY A 53 -2.04 21.93 3.13
C GLY A 53 -0.73 21.14 3.10
N GLN A 54 -0.45 20.44 4.20
CA GLN A 54 0.80 19.70 4.39
C GLN A 54 0.70 18.23 3.97
N PHE A 55 -0.51 17.71 3.78
CA PHE A 55 -0.73 16.29 3.48
C PHE A 55 -0.94 16.07 1.98
N SER A 56 -0.29 15.04 1.44
CA SER A 56 -0.49 14.61 0.06
C SER A 56 -0.74 13.11 -0.03
N TYR A 57 -1.53 12.69 -1.02
CA TYR A 57 -1.76 11.29 -1.33
C TYR A 57 -1.48 11.02 -2.81
N ARG A 58 -0.50 10.14 -3.05
CA ARG A 58 0.08 9.91 -4.37
C ARG A 58 0.44 8.46 -4.57
N MET A 59 0.70 8.06 -5.82
CA MET A 59 1.19 6.73 -6.16
C MET A 59 2.72 6.77 -6.28
N ASP A 60 3.44 5.85 -5.63
CA ASP A 60 4.88 5.70 -5.85
C ASP A 60 5.13 5.16 -7.27
N PRO A 61 5.89 5.85 -8.13
CA PRO A 61 6.13 5.37 -9.50
C PRO A 61 7.06 4.15 -9.55
N ARG A 62 7.83 3.88 -8.47
CA ARG A 62 8.75 2.74 -8.42
C ARG A 62 8.04 1.41 -8.28
N GLY A 63 6.85 1.42 -7.70
CA GLY A 63 6.00 0.25 -7.54
C GLY A 63 4.62 0.71 -7.07
N PRO A 64 3.52 0.09 -7.53
CA PRO A 64 2.18 0.68 -7.48
C PRO A 64 1.58 0.66 -6.06
N GLN A 65 2.14 1.48 -5.19
CA GLN A 65 1.75 1.63 -3.79
C GLN A 65 1.35 3.08 -3.53
N PRO A 66 0.08 3.33 -3.21
CA PRO A 66 -0.33 4.66 -2.81
C PRO A 66 0.26 4.99 -1.44
N LYS A 67 0.66 6.24 -1.24
CA LYS A 67 1.27 6.73 -0.01
C LYS A 67 0.63 8.06 0.37
N MET A 68 0.36 8.22 1.67
CA MET A 68 0.07 9.52 2.25
C MET A 68 1.33 10.06 2.91
N LEU A 69 1.67 11.30 2.60
CA LEU A 69 2.80 12.00 3.20
C LEU A 69 2.34 13.25 3.92
N GLU A 70 3.15 13.65 4.91
CA GLU A 70 3.13 14.97 5.52
C GLU A 70 4.46 15.64 5.17
N GLY A 71 4.43 16.58 4.23
CA GLY A 71 5.63 17.05 3.55
C GLY A 71 6.41 15.89 2.90
N ASN A 72 7.60 15.61 3.43
CA ASN A 72 8.47 14.53 2.94
C ASN A 72 8.40 13.24 3.79
N ILE A 73 7.55 13.20 4.82
CA ILE A 73 7.46 12.07 5.75
C ILE A 73 6.29 11.18 5.34
N THR A 74 6.56 9.92 4.99
CA THR A 74 5.50 8.92 4.77
C THR A 74 4.78 8.63 6.09
N ARG A 75 3.47 8.89 6.12
CA ARG A 75 2.59 8.64 7.27
C ARG A 75 1.75 7.39 7.10
N TYR A 76 1.39 7.08 5.86
CA TYR A 76 0.62 5.89 5.51
C TYR A 76 1.13 5.33 4.19
N ARG A 77 1.14 4.01 4.09
CA ARG A 77 1.30 3.29 2.83
C ARG A 77 0.07 2.42 2.62
N GLY A 78 -0.66 2.69 1.55
CA GLY A 78 -1.73 1.83 1.11
C GLY A 78 -1.19 0.55 0.47
N PHE A 79 -1.93 -0.52 0.64
CA PHE A 79 -1.67 -1.74 -0.11
C PHE A 79 -2.25 -1.58 -1.53
N PRO A 80 -1.68 -2.22 -2.56
CA PRO A 80 -2.32 -2.32 -3.87
C PRO A 80 -3.75 -2.90 -3.78
N HIS A 81 -4.01 -3.71 -2.75
CA HIS A 81 -5.32 -4.28 -2.43
C HIS A 81 -5.62 -4.19 -0.93
N PHE A 82 -6.47 -3.26 -0.58
CA PHE A 82 -6.57 -2.75 0.76
C PHE A 82 -6.85 -3.80 1.88
N SER A 83 -6.01 -3.79 2.91
CA SER A 83 -6.11 -4.62 4.11
C SER A 83 -7.06 -4.10 5.20
N ALA A 84 -7.51 -2.85 5.09
CA ALA A 84 -8.33 -2.20 6.13
C ALA A 84 -9.83 -2.56 6.06
N PHE A 85 -10.22 -3.41 5.11
CA PHE A 85 -11.61 -3.55 4.69
C PHE A 85 -12.26 -4.84 5.16
N SER A 86 -11.60 -5.68 5.96
CA SER A 86 -12.08 -7.05 6.24
C SER A 86 -13.58 -7.14 6.61
N SER A 87 -14.12 -6.15 7.33
CA SER A 87 -15.53 -6.07 7.73
C SER A 87 -16.48 -5.44 6.69
N ILE A 88 -16.02 -4.49 5.86
CA ILE A 88 -16.85 -3.74 4.91
C ILE A 88 -16.52 -4.02 3.43
N ARG A 89 -15.56 -4.89 3.16
CA ARG A 89 -15.00 -5.16 1.82
C ARG A 89 -16.07 -5.61 0.85
N THR A 90 -16.90 -6.58 1.24
CA THR A 90 -17.95 -7.11 0.36
C THR A 90 -18.90 -6.00 -0.09
N TYR A 91 -19.28 -5.12 0.83
CA TYR A 91 -20.10 -3.95 0.54
C TYR A 91 -19.36 -2.96 -0.36
N PHE A 92 -18.11 -2.62 -0.02
CA PHE A 92 -17.27 -1.73 -0.81
C PHE A 92 -17.08 -2.23 -2.26
N GLU A 93 -16.68 -3.50 -2.45
CA GLU A 93 -16.44 -4.11 -3.76
C GLU A 93 -17.73 -4.29 -4.58
N SER A 94 -18.89 -4.37 -3.92
CA SER A 94 -20.19 -4.38 -4.59
C SER A 94 -20.58 -3.02 -5.20
N ILE A 95 -19.92 -1.94 -4.79
CA ILE A 95 -20.25 -0.57 -5.23
C ILE A 95 -19.11 0.07 -6.01
N ILE A 96 -17.86 -0.17 -5.58
CA ILE A 96 -16.65 0.43 -6.14
C ILE A 96 -15.78 -0.67 -6.77
N SER A 97 -15.36 -0.43 -8.01
CA SER A 97 -14.33 -1.20 -8.70
C SER A 97 -13.04 -0.40 -8.70
N LEU A 98 -12.02 -0.87 -7.99
CA LEU A 98 -10.68 -0.28 -8.01
C LEU A 98 -9.86 -0.91 -9.13
N ILE A 99 -9.11 -0.08 -9.85
CA ILE A 99 -8.15 -0.52 -10.85
C ILE A 99 -6.81 0.13 -10.55
N ILE A 100 -5.76 -0.68 -10.54
CA ILE A 100 -4.38 -0.23 -10.49
C ILE A 100 -3.73 -0.58 -11.82
N VAL A 101 -3.12 0.42 -12.43
CA VAL A 101 -2.32 0.25 -13.63
C VAL A 101 -0.87 0.50 -13.27
N TYR A 102 0.01 -0.42 -13.66
CA TYR A 102 1.45 -0.33 -13.46
C TYR A 102 2.15 -0.85 -14.71
N ASN A 103 2.65 0.07 -15.53
CA ASN A 103 3.42 -0.26 -16.73
C ASN A 103 4.39 0.89 -17.07
N THR A 104 5.11 0.74 -18.18
CA THR A 104 6.14 1.69 -18.63
C THR A 104 5.58 3.04 -19.13
N GLN A 105 4.27 3.15 -19.36
CA GLN A 105 3.63 4.36 -19.87
C GLN A 105 2.95 5.16 -18.76
N GLU A 106 2.28 4.49 -17.83
CA GLU A 106 1.56 5.12 -16.73
C GLU A 106 1.50 4.19 -15.51
N THR A 107 1.48 4.80 -14.33
CA THR A 107 1.32 4.11 -13.04
C THR A 107 0.32 4.88 -12.20
N TYR A 108 -0.90 4.36 -12.03
CA TYR A 108 -1.96 5.07 -11.31
C TYR A 108 -2.98 4.13 -10.69
N GLY A 109 -3.69 4.64 -9.69
CA GLY A 109 -4.93 4.08 -9.18
C GLY A 109 -6.12 4.87 -9.72
N THR A 110 -7.18 4.16 -10.08
CA THR A 110 -8.50 4.73 -10.40
C THR A 110 -9.59 3.88 -9.75
N TYR A 111 -10.78 4.45 -9.58
CA TYR A 111 -11.94 3.68 -9.19
C TYR A 111 -13.16 4.06 -10.02
N TYR A 112 -14.03 3.11 -10.25
CA TYR A 112 -15.32 3.29 -10.91
C TYR A 112 -16.45 2.86 -9.98
N LEU A 113 -17.61 3.47 -10.16
CA LEU A 113 -18.83 3.08 -9.47
C LEU A 113 -19.61 2.09 -10.33
N ARG A 114 -20.10 1.01 -9.73
CA ARG A 114 -20.90 0.00 -10.43
C ARG A 114 -22.31 0.49 -10.73
N ASP A 115 -22.86 1.34 -9.87
CA ASP A 115 -24.12 2.04 -10.08
C ASP A 115 -23.86 3.51 -10.43
N GLN A 116 -24.43 3.97 -11.54
CA GLN A 116 -24.29 5.34 -12.03
C GLN A 116 -25.08 6.36 -11.20
N GLY A 117 -26.10 5.94 -10.45
CA GLY A 117 -26.87 6.81 -9.56
C GLY A 117 -26.18 7.12 -8.23
N THR A 118 -25.10 6.41 -7.92
CA THR A 118 -24.34 6.57 -6.68
C THR A 118 -23.31 7.69 -6.80
N LEU A 119 -23.15 8.52 -5.76
CA LEU A 119 -22.05 9.48 -5.66
C LEU A 119 -21.06 9.04 -4.59
N SER A 120 -19.78 9.08 -4.93
CA SER A 120 -18.70 8.74 -4.00
C SER A 120 -17.44 9.55 -4.30
N ARG A 121 -16.71 9.90 -3.25
CA ARG A 121 -15.46 10.66 -3.32
C ARG A 121 -14.43 10.12 -2.33
N LEU A 122 -13.17 10.09 -2.74
CA LEU A 122 -12.02 9.87 -1.87
C LEU A 122 -11.36 11.22 -1.61
N LEU A 123 -11.11 11.59 -0.36
CA LEU A 123 -10.43 12.85 -0.02
C LEU A 123 -9.27 12.67 0.95
N VAL A 124 -8.30 13.57 0.85
CA VAL A 124 -7.26 13.75 1.86
C VAL A 124 -7.61 14.97 2.69
N ASN A 125 -8.02 14.76 3.93
CA ASN A 125 -8.44 15.86 4.78
C ASN A 125 -7.23 16.62 5.39
N TYR A 126 -7.49 17.82 5.88
CA TYR A 126 -6.48 18.70 6.48
C TYR A 126 -5.85 18.15 7.78
N THR A 127 -6.41 17.07 8.35
CA THR A 127 -5.87 16.38 9.55
C THR A 127 -4.97 15.19 9.21
N GLY A 128 -4.72 14.94 7.93
CA GLY A 128 -3.87 13.83 7.49
C GLY A 128 -4.59 12.48 7.51
N LYS A 129 -5.84 12.45 7.04
CA LYS A 129 -6.60 11.22 6.82
C LYS A 129 -7.04 11.10 5.37
N VAL A 130 -6.93 9.89 4.83
CA VAL A 130 -7.52 9.53 3.54
C VAL A 130 -8.89 8.91 3.82
N GLN A 131 -9.95 9.51 3.31
CA GLN A 131 -11.32 9.16 3.66
C GLN A 131 -12.17 8.93 2.41
N GLN A 132 -12.91 7.82 2.37
CA GLN A 132 -13.91 7.59 1.33
C GLN A 132 -15.28 7.90 1.86
N TYR A 133 -16.01 8.71 1.12
CA TYR A 133 -17.39 9.06 1.41
C TYR A 133 -18.33 8.56 0.33
N MET A 134 -19.55 8.25 0.74
CA MET A 134 -20.68 7.96 -0.14
C MET A 134 -21.82 8.92 0.17
N TRP A 135 -22.49 9.40 -0.85
CA TRP A 135 -23.66 10.25 -0.67
C TRP A 135 -24.87 9.39 -0.28
N ASN A 136 -25.51 9.72 0.82
CA ASN A 136 -26.75 9.09 1.23
C ASN A 136 -27.96 9.92 0.78
N ASN A 137 -28.70 9.41 -0.21
CA ASN A 137 -29.88 10.09 -0.75
C ASN A 137 -31.04 10.23 0.26
N GLN A 138 -31.08 9.42 1.33
CA GLN A 138 -32.11 9.50 2.35
C GLN A 138 -31.85 10.62 3.36
N THR A 139 -30.60 10.78 3.79
CA THR A 139 -30.21 11.81 4.77
C THR A 139 -29.70 13.09 4.12
N LEU A 140 -29.45 13.07 2.81
CA LEU A 140 -28.86 14.16 2.04
C LEU A 140 -27.50 14.61 2.59
N ASP A 141 -26.67 13.63 2.98
CA ASP A 141 -25.37 13.88 3.60
C ASP A 141 -24.31 12.85 3.15
N TRP A 142 -23.04 13.22 3.31
CA TRP A 142 -21.89 12.37 3.04
C TRP A 142 -21.63 11.41 4.20
N MET A 143 -21.90 10.12 3.97
CA MET A 143 -21.56 9.05 4.89
C MET A 143 -20.10 8.62 4.71
N LEU A 144 -19.32 8.64 5.80
CA LEU A 144 -17.96 8.09 5.81
C LEU A 144 -18.03 6.56 5.72
N LEU A 145 -17.41 5.99 4.68
CA LEU A 145 -17.29 4.53 4.54
C LEU A 145 -16.09 3.99 5.29
N TYR A 146 -14.95 4.65 5.14
CA TYR A 146 -13.70 4.29 5.81
C TYR A 146 -12.73 5.47 5.86
N GLU A 147 -11.78 5.39 6.78
CA GLU A 147 -10.65 6.28 6.87
C GLU A 147 -9.33 5.52 7.01
N LEU A 148 -8.24 6.12 6.54
CA LEU A 148 -6.88 5.59 6.62
C LEU A 148 -5.92 6.68 7.13
N PRO A 149 -4.94 6.35 7.99
CA PRO A 149 -4.77 5.07 8.69
C PRO A 149 -5.95 4.71 9.59
N SER A 150 -6.37 3.44 9.58
CA SER A 150 -7.51 2.95 10.37
C SER A 150 -7.12 2.52 11.79
N ASP A 151 -5.86 2.10 11.97
CA ASP A 151 -5.28 1.70 13.24
C ASP A 151 -3.78 2.05 13.30
N ALA A 152 -3.15 1.80 14.45
CA ALA A 152 -1.74 2.10 14.66
C ALA A 152 -0.77 1.23 13.83
N CYS A 153 -1.21 0.13 13.20
CA CYS A 153 -0.40 -0.68 12.29
C CYS A 153 -0.55 -0.29 10.82
N ASP A 154 -1.55 0.54 10.48
CA ASP A 154 -1.63 1.21 9.19
C ASP A 154 -0.68 2.41 9.09
N GLU A 155 -0.38 3.04 10.22
CA GLU A 155 0.65 4.07 10.26
C GLU A 155 2.01 3.50 9.84
N TYR A 156 2.69 4.25 8.97
CA TYR A 156 3.86 3.77 8.26
C TYR A 156 5.01 3.40 9.20
N SER A 157 5.53 2.18 9.03
CA SER A 157 6.77 1.67 9.63
C SER A 157 6.84 1.75 11.16
N LYS A 158 5.71 1.62 11.85
CA LYS A 158 5.65 1.72 13.34
C LYS A 158 6.46 0.68 14.10
N CYS A 159 6.76 -0.46 13.48
CA CYS A 159 7.58 -1.51 14.09
C CYS A 159 9.05 -1.50 13.65
N GLY A 160 9.41 -0.61 12.72
CA GLY A 160 10.75 -0.57 12.13
C GLY A 160 11.09 -1.80 11.29
N PRO A 161 12.37 -1.94 10.89
CA PRO A 161 12.86 -3.03 10.05
C PRO A 161 12.60 -4.43 10.59
N ASN A 162 12.29 -5.34 9.67
CA ASN A 162 12.21 -6.78 9.88
C ASN A 162 11.25 -7.21 10.99
N ALA A 163 10.16 -6.46 11.14
CA ALA A 163 9.13 -6.65 12.13
C ALA A 163 7.75 -6.72 11.47
N VAL A 164 6.84 -7.47 12.09
CA VAL A 164 5.42 -7.51 11.75
C VAL A 164 4.64 -6.76 12.82
N CYS A 165 3.88 -5.75 12.41
CA CYS A 165 2.94 -5.05 13.28
C CYS A 165 1.68 -5.87 13.49
N VAL A 166 1.26 -6.02 14.74
CA VAL A 166 0.08 -6.80 15.13
C VAL A 166 -0.81 -5.96 16.02
N VAL A 167 -2.10 -5.90 15.70
CA VAL A 167 -3.13 -5.31 16.57
C VAL A 167 -3.91 -6.44 17.21
N ALA A 168 -3.89 -6.52 18.54
CA ALA A 168 -4.70 -7.45 19.31
C ALA A 168 -5.39 -6.69 20.44
N ASN A 169 -6.73 -6.76 20.52
CA ASN A 169 -7.54 -6.03 21.51
C ASN A 169 -7.14 -4.55 21.61
N THR A 170 -7.08 -3.86 20.46
CA THR A 170 -6.64 -2.45 20.29
C THR A 170 -5.20 -2.13 20.71
N VAL A 171 -4.44 -3.11 21.24
CA VAL A 171 -3.03 -2.94 21.57
C VAL A 171 -2.18 -3.31 20.36
N ARG A 172 -1.36 -2.33 19.94
CA ARG A 172 -0.35 -2.53 18.90
C ARG A 172 0.91 -3.16 19.49
N THR A 173 1.38 -4.23 18.88
CA THR A 173 2.64 -4.92 19.21
C THR A 173 3.49 -5.15 17.96
N CYS A 174 4.78 -5.39 18.15
CA CYS A 174 5.73 -5.77 17.11
C CYS A 174 6.24 -7.18 17.37
N LYS A 175 6.11 -8.04 16.37
CA LYS A 175 6.71 -9.39 16.36
C LYS A 175 7.91 -9.39 15.41
N CYS A 176 9.01 -10.02 15.80
CA CYS A 176 10.15 -10.21 14.90
C CYS A 176 9.78 -11.13 13.74
N LEU A 177 10.34 -10.87 12.55
CA LEU A 177 10.32 -11.87 11.49
C LEU A 177 11.12 -13.13 11.88
N PRO A 178 10.78 -14.31 11.34
CA PRO A 178 11.56 -15.51 11.59
C PRO A 178 13.01 -15.35 11.16
N GLY A 179 13.96 -15.77 12.02
CA GLY A 179 15.40 -15.59 11.78
C GLY A 179 15.96 -14.25 12.27
N TYR A 180 15.13 -13.37 12.83
CA TYR A 180 15.55 -12.05 13.33
C TYR A 180 15.40 -11.91 14.85
N VAL A 181 16.22 -11.04 15.45
CA VAL A 181 16.27 -10.72 16.88
C VAL A 181 16.34 -9.21 17.09
N SER A 182 15.88 -8.72 18.25
CA SER A 182 15.86 -7.27 18.52
C SER A 182 17.29 -6.73 18.64
N LYS A 183 17.55 -5.54 18.08
CA LYS A 183 18.86 -4.88 18.25
C LYS A 183 19.19 -4.61 19.72
N LEU A 184 18.17 -4.35 20.55
CA LEU A 184 18.32 -4.11 21.99
C LEU A 184 18.47 -5.41 22.79
N ALA A 185 17.92 -6.52 22.29
CA ALA A 185 17.93 -7.80 23.00
C ALA A 185 19.26 -8.58 22.83
N ARG A 186 20.38 -7.89 22.54
CA ARG A 186 21.69 -8.52 22.80
C ARG A 186 21.88 -8.84 24.28
N ASP A 187 21.22 -8.10 25.20
CA ASP A 187 21.41 -8.24 26.65
C ASP A 187 20.13 -8.49 27.50
N SER A 188 18.91 -8.44 26.94
CA SER A 188 17.68 -8.75 27.71
C SER A 188 16.76 -9.75 27.01
N ASN A 189 16.47 -10.87 27.69
CA ASN A 189 15.51 -11.90 27.26
C ASN A 189 14.03 -11.44 27.27
N THR A 190 13.75 -10.17 27.58
CA THR A 190 12.39 -9.62 27.61
C THR A 190 12.00 -9.09 26.23
N PRO A 191 11.00 -9.69 25.55
CA PRO A 191 10.47 -9.15 24.31
C PRO A 191 9.77 -7.82 24.60
N ASN A 192 10.41 -6.71 24.23
CA ASN A 192 9.73 -5.42 24.22
C ASN A 192 8.76 -5.41 23.04
N LEU A 193 7.52 -5.81 23.30
CA LEU A 193 6.44 -5.88 22.31
C LEU A 193 6.11 -4.50 21.70
N LEU A 194 6.54 -3.41 22.32
CA LEU A 194 6.36 -2.06 21.81
C LEU A 194 7.56 -1.53 21.03
N TYR A 195 8.67 -2.28 20.95
CA TYR A 195 9.91 -1.83 20.35
C TYR A 195 9.78 -1.55 18.84
N SER A 196 10.17 -0.33 18.46
CA SER A 196 10.08 0.19 17.08
C SER A 196 11.45 0.38 16.41
N GLY A 197 12.56 0.02 17.06
CA GLY A 197 13.91 0.20 16.49
C GLY A 197 14.33 -0.85 15.46
N GLY A 198 13.46 -1.82 15.19
CA GLY A 198 13.67 -2.89 14.22
C GLY A 198 14.62 -4.00 14.67
N TYR A 199 14.55 -5.10 13.95
CA TYR A 199 15.23 -6.36 14.25
C TYR A 199 16.36 -6.62 13.25
N VAL A 200 17.38 -7.35 13.68
CA VAL A 200 18.54 -7.75 12.87
C VAL A 200 18.58 -9.27 12.76
N ARG A 201 19.19 -9.79 11.70
CA ARG A 201 19.32 -11.24 11.53
C ARG A 201 20.10 -11.87 12.69
N LYS A 202 19.66 -13.05 13.11
CA LYS A 202 20.30 -13.85 14.16
C LYS A 202 21.67 -14.39 13.70
N SER A 203 21.76 -14.76 12.43
CA SER A 203 22.98 -15.24 11.77
C SER A 203 23.13 -14.59 10.40
N PRO A 204 24.36 -14.30 9.95
CA PRO A 204 24.59 -13.88 8.56
C PRO A 204 24.14 -14.97 7.59
N PHE A 205 23.74 -14.58 6.38
CA PHE A 205 23.47 -15.54 5.31
C PHE A 205 24.74 -16.31 4.97
N ASN A 206 24.56 -17.61 4.77
CA ASN A 206 25.59 -18.45 4.21
C ASN A 206 25.01 -19.10 2.95
N CYS A 207 25.10 -18.36 1.85
CA CYS A 207 24.61 -18.73 0.53
C CYS A 207 25.21 -20.04 -0.01
N SER A 208 26.25 -20.58 0.65
CA SER A 208 26.89 -21.86 0.33
C SER A 208 26.26 -23.07 1.02
N VAL A 209 25.38 -22.87 2.02
CA VAL A 209 24.63 -23.93 2.71
C VAL A 209 23.19 -23.92 2.18
N SER A 210 22.49 -25.06 2.24
CA SER A 210 21.07 -25.11 1.87
C SER A 210 20.26 -24.17 2.77
N GLU A 211 19.99 -22.98 2.27
CA GLU A 211 19.09 -22.02 2.89
C GLU A 211 17.65 -22.39 2.53
N GLY A 212 16.73 -22.06 3.43
CA GLY A 212 15.31 -22.32 3.25
C GLY A 212 14.50 -21.09 3.52
N PHE A 213 13.20 -21.19 3.26
CA PHE A 213 12.27 -20.10 3.51
C PHE A 213 11.29 -20.46 4.62
N LYS A 214 10.92 -19.46 5.40
CA LYS A 214 9.83 -19.54 6.35
C LYS A 214 8.68 -18.67 5.92
N LEU A 215 7.51 -19.29 5.79
CA LEU A 215 6.28 -18.64 5.42
C LEU A 215 5.73 -17.78 6.57
N VAL A 216 5.41 -16.53 6.27
CA VAL A 216 4.70 -15.58 7.13
C VAL A 216 3.43 -15.16 6.39
N ARG A 217 2.26 -15.48 6.97
CA ARG A 217 0.95 -15.17 6.40
C ARG A 217 -0.16 -15.15 7.47
N PRO A 218 -1.28 -14.43 7.23
CA PRO A 218 -1.47 -13.45 6.17
C PRO A 218 -0.86 -12.09 6.57
N VAL A 219 -0.16 -11.42 5.64
CA VAL A 219 0.49 -10.13 5.93
C VAL A 219 0.30 -9.10 4.82
N LYS A 220 0.23 -7.83 5.18
CA LYS A 220 0.52 -6.73 4.25
C LYS A 220 1.98 -6.86 3.84
N LEU A 221 2.23 -7.14 2.56
CA LEU A 221 3.60 -7.30 2.03
C LEU A 221 4.44 -6.03 2.28
N PRO A 222 5.77 -6.18 2.43
CA PRO A 222 6.67 -5.07 2.71
C PRO A 222 6.60 -3.93 1.67
N GLU A 223 7.12 -2.76 2.04
CA GLU A 223 7.30 -1.64 1.11
C GLU A 223 8.14 -2.04 -0.13
N LEU A 224 7.83 -1.42 -1.27
CA LEU A 224 8.54 -1.55 -2.55
C LEU A 224 9.72 -0.58 -2.70
N SER A 225 10.69 -0.62 -1.78
CA SER A 225 11.88 0.27 -1.85
C SER A 225 13.11 -0.41 -2.49
N GLN A 226 13.40 -1.65 -2.12
CA GLN A 226 14.48 -2.47 -2.68
C GLN A 226 13.89 -3.80 -3.15
N PHE A 227 13.25 -3.77 -4.32
CA PHE A 227 12.45 -4.88 -4.80
C PHE A 227 12.62 -5.10 -6.30
N GLU A 228 12.28 -6.31 -6.75
CA GLU A 228 12.12 -6.64 -8.16
C GLU A 228 10.82 -7.42 -8.36
N MET A 229 10.22 -7.28 -9.54
CA MET A 229 9.04 -8.04 -9.95
C MET A 229 9.32 -8.79 -11.26
N ASN A 230 8.81 -10.00 -11.34
CA ASN A 230 8.80 -10.79 -12.57
C ASN A 230 7.43 -11.45 -12.70
N SER A 231 6.69 -11.20 -13.77
CA SER A 231 5.30 -11.67 -13.92
C SER A 231 5.15 -13.09 -14.46
N CYS A 232 6.22 -13.69 -14.99
CA CYS A 232 6.14 -14.93 -15.77
C CYS A 232 6.51 -16.20 -14.99
N MET A 233 7.02 -16.05 -13.78
CA MET A 233 7.60 -17.15 -13.02
C MET A 233 6.59 -17.86 -12.10
N SER A 234 6.70 -19.18 -11.96
CA SER A 234 6.00 -19.94 -10.92
C SER A 234 6.61 -19.69 -9.53
N ILE A 235 5.87 -20.05 -8.48
CA ILE A 235 6.35 -19.89 -7.10
C ILE A 235 7.65 -20.66 -6.80
N ASN A 236 7.81 -21.84 -7.41
CA ASN A 236 9.01 -22.67 -7.26
C ASN A 236 10.21 -22.04 -7.98
N GLU A 237 9.97 -21.36 -9.09
CA GLU A 237 11.01 -20.58 -9.76
C GLU A 237 11.36 -19.33 -8.96
N CYS A 238 10.40 -18.69 -8.27
CA CYS A 238 10.69 -17.59 -7.35
C CYS A 238 11.68 -18.05 -6.27
N GLU A 239 11.40 -19.19 -5.64
CA GLU A 239 12.25 -19.76 -4.59
C GLU A 239 13.69 -19.97 -5.09
N LYS A 240 13.84 -20.64 -6.24
CA LYS A 240 15.15 -20.90 -6.85
C LYS A 240 15.91 -19.61 -7.20
N MET A 241 15.24 -18.63 -7.80
CA MET A 241 15.86 -17.35 -8.15
C MET A 241 16.31 -16.58 -6.91
N CYS A 242 15.49 -16.56 -5.86
CA CYS A 242 15.86 -15.93 -4.60
C CYS A 242 17.05 -16.64 -3.94
N LEU A 243 17.10 -17.98 -3.96
CA LEU A 243 18.25 -18.75 -3.45
C LEU A 243 19.54 -18.45 -4.21
N MET A 244 19.47 -18.36 -5.55
CA MET A 244 20.63 -18.05 -6.39
C MET A 244 21.18 -16.65 -6.16
N ASN A 245 20.35 -15.70 -5.73
CA ASN A 245 20.77 -14.34 -5.42
C ASN A 245 20.98 -14.17 -3.91
N CYS A 246 22.24 -14.16 -3.45
CA CYS A 246 22.59 -14.09 -2.04
C CYS A 246 22.13 -12.81 -1.31
N THR A 247 21.70 -11.76 -2.03
CA THR A 247 21.14 -10.54 -1.41
C THR A 247 19.62 -10.61 -1.21
N CYS A 248 18.94 -11.59 -1.82
CA CYS A 248 17.49 -11.76 -1.69
C CYS A 248 17.13 -12.14 -0.26
N THR A 249 16.28 -11.34 0.39
CA THR A 249 15.86 -11.52 1.78
C THR A 249 14.48 -12.15 1.91
N ALA A 250 13.61 -11.94 0.93
CA ALA A 250 12.28 -12.53 0.88
C ALA A 250 11.70 -12.54 -0.54
N TYR A 251 10.70 -13.36 -0.75
CA TYR A 251 9.85 -13.29 -1.93
C TYR A 251 8.37 -13.51 -1.60
N SER A 252 7.50 -13.14 -2.52
CA SER A 252 6.05 -13.39 -2.50
C SER A 252 5.57 -13.65 -3.91
N ARG A 253 4.40 -14.28 -4.05
CA ARG A 253 3.66 -14.24 -5.31
C ARG A 253 3.12 -12.83 -5.54
N THR A 254 3.11 -12.36 -6.79
CA THR A 254 2.35 -11.16 -7.17
C THR A 254 0.85 -11.48 -7.18
N GLY A 255 0.04 -10.67 -6.50
CA GLY A 255 -1.40 -10.90 -6.42
C GLY A 255 -2.10 -10.80 -7.78
N ASP A 256 -3.09 -11.66 -8.00
CA ASP A 256 -4.11 -11.58 -9.05
C ASP A 256 -3.79 -11.96 -10.51
N SER A 257 -2.66 -12.61 -10.81
CA SER A 257 -2.61 -13.35 -12.07
C SER A 257 -3.59 -14.53 -11.99
N SER A 258 -4.61 -14.56 -12.86
CA SER A 258 -5.44 -15.76 -13.12
C SER A 258 -4.59 -17.02 -13.30
N ASP A 259 -3.38 -16.82 -13.80
CA ASP A 259 -2.43 -17.86 -14.20
C ASP A 259 -1.53 -18.33 -13.02
N ARG A 260 -1.68 -17.72 -11.84
CA ARG A 260 -0.88 -17.96 -10.61
C ARG A 260 0.64 -17.80 -10.81
N THR A 261 1.04 -16.99 -11.78
CA THR A 261 2.43 -16.67 -12.10
C THR A 261 2.79 -15.27 -11.63
N GLY A 262 4.04 -15.13 -11.25
CA GLY A 262 4.69 -13.88 -10.92
C GLY A 262 5.24 -13.86 -9.50
N CYS A 263 6.41 -13.25 -9.38
CA CYS A 263 7.21 -13.13 -8.19
C CYS A 263 7.46 -11.66 -7.88
N GLN A 264 7.52 -11.38 -6.59
CA GLN A 264 8.01 -10.14 -6.04
C GLN A 264 9.13 -10.49 -5.07
N PHE A 265 10.31 -9.92 -5.27
CA PHE A 265 11.51 -10.16 -4.48
C PHE A 265 11.88 -8.92 -3.70
N TRP A 266 12.49 -9.10 -2.53
CA TRP A 266 13.07 -8.02 -1.74
C TRP A 266 14.53 -8.30 -1.45
N PHE A 267 15.31 -7.22 -1.40
CA PHE A 267 16.75 -7.24 -1.15
C PHE A 267 17.00 -6.26 0.01
N GLY A 268 17.44 -6.74 1.17
CA GLY A 268 17.65 -5.91 2.36
C GLY A 268 16.52 -5.93 3.39
N ASP A 269 16.44 -4.86 4.18
CA ASP A 269 15.52 -4.74 5.31
C ASP A 269 14.06 -4.66 4.85
N LEU A 270 13.19 -5.45 5.48
CA LEU A 270 11.78 -5.49 5.16
C LEU A 270 11.01 -4.52 6.04
N LEU A 271 10.36 -3.53 5.43
CA LEU A 271 9.67 -2.43 6.13
C LEU A 271 8.14 -2.53 6.01
N ASP A 272 7.45 -1.96 6.99
CA ASP A 272 6.00 -1.69 6.96
C ASP A 272 5.12 -2.94 6.72
N ILE A 273 5.45 -4.04 7.39
CA ILE A 273 4.67 -5.28 7.39
C ILE A 273 3.65 -5.24 8.53
N ARG A 274 2.40 -5.62 8.26
CA ARG A 274 1.39 -5.88 9.30
C ARG A 274 0.74 -7.24 9.13
N GLU A 275 0.32 -7.84 10.23
CA GLU A 275 -0.55 -9.01 10.25
C GLU A 275 -1.96 -8.60 9.78
N LEU A 276 -2.54 -9.45 8.94
CA LEU A 276 -3.91 -9.31 8.45
C LEU A 276 -4.85 -10.18 9.29
N ILE A 277 -6.11 -9.76 9.43
CA ILE A 277 -7.06 -10.48 10.28
C ILE A 277 -7.55 -11.72 9.51
N LYS A 278 -7.75 -12.84 10.22
CA LYS A 278 -8.34 -14.05 9.64
C LYS A 278 -9.74 -13.72 9.09
N GLY A 279 -9.88 -13.77 7.76
CA GLY A 279 -11.07 -13.30 7.04
C GLY A 279 -10.70 -12.38 5.87
N ASP A 280 -9.49 -11.80 5.91
CA ASP A 280 -8.91 -11.14 4.74
C ASP A 280 -8.69 -12.16 3.62
N PHE A 281 -9.38 -11.94 2.51
CA PHE A 281 -9.36 -12.82 1.34
C PHE A 281 -7.99 -12.85 0.65
N TYR A 282 -7.20 -11.78 0.82
CA TYR A 282 -5.81 -11.74 0.36
C TYR A 282 -4.91 -12.45 1.36
N ARG A 283 -4.77 -13.77 1.17
CA ARG A 283 -3.73 -14.56 1.86
C ARG A 283 -2.39 -14.28 1.21
N ASN A 284 -1.87 -13.07 1.39
CA ASN A 284 -0.52 -12.73 0.95
C ASN A 284 0.48 -13.59 1.74
N GLU A 285 1.33 -14.27 1.00
CA GLU A 285 2.32 -15.21 1.51
C GLU A 285 3.69 -14.62 1.33
N LEU A 286 4.32 -14.24 2.44
CA LEU A 286 5.69 -13.74 2.44
C LEU A 286 6.64 -14.86 2.87
N PHE A 287 7.53 -15.26 1.98
CA PHE A 287 8.55 -16.27 2.21
C PHE A 287 9.85 -15.58 2.62
N ILE A 288 10.19 -15.67 3.91
CA ILE A 288 11.40 -15.05 4.48
C ILE A 288 12.55 -16.03 4.39
N ARG A 289 13.66 -15.62 3.77
CA ARG A 289 14.88 -16.43 3.71
C ARG A 289 15.52 -16.49 5.10
N LEU A 290 15.82 -17.69 5.58
CA LEU A 290 16.45 -17.95 6.87
C LEU A 290 17.96 -17.95 6.77
#